data_AF-A0A2A5ABR7-F1
#
_entry.id   AF-A0A2A5ABR7-F1
#
_cell.length_a   1.000
_cell.length_b   1.000
_cell.length_c   1.000
_cell.angle_alpha   90.00
_cell.angle_beta   90.00
_cell.angle_gamma   90.00
#
_symmetry.space_group_name_H-M   'P 1'
#
loop_
_entity.id
_entity.type
_entity.pdbx_description
1 polymer ?
#
loop_
_entity_poly.entity_id
_entity_poly.type
_entity_poly.pdbx_seq_one_letter_code
_entity_poly.pdbx_strand_id
1 'polypeptide(L)'
;MINLKTSKAKSRFRASLYGLALLFPCIAVSQEIDLQRSIDAAFSALTELDGKAGACISATRSGNLAQEHCDDFMSAVDGELMAGYLQHCASVKSWRDTYVSQMANSNEEIENSAEILKRLIDIEFTCGQNALQARTQHVHAAFSLLQDGSRSNAQPGAKLIRELAELKFNAIESRERQLLENSQLQ
;
A
#
# COMPACT_ATOMS: atom_id res chain seq x y z
N MET A 1 77.48 1.50 17.61
CA MET A 1 77.63 0.13 18.13
C MET A 1 76.25 -0.40 18.49
N ILE A 2 75.82 -1.44 17.77
CA ILE A 2 74.54 -2.14 17.95
C ILE A 2 74.73 -3.15 19.08
N ASN A 3 73.73 -3.29 19.97
CA ASN A 3 73.37 -4.60 20.50
C ASN A 3 71.90 -4.62 20.94
N LEU A 4 71.10 -5.29 20.13
CA LEU A 4 69.77 -5.79 20.44
C LEU A 4 69.89 -6.86 21.54
N LYS A 5 68.98 -6.85 22.51
CA LYS A 5 68.56 -8.08 23.16
C LYS A 5 67.05 -8.09 23.31
N THR A 6 66.39 -8.76 22.36
CA THR A 6 65.01 -9.21 22.46
C THR A 6 64.95 -10.51 23.23
N SER A 7 64.01 -10.65 24.17
CA SER A 7 63.48 -11.97 24.55
C SER A 7 61.97 -11.86 24.81
N LYS A 8 61.21 -12.70 24.11
CA LYS A 8 59.76 -12.86 24.13
C LYS A 8 59.35 -13.80 25.26
N ALA A 9 58.14 -13.61 25.82
CA ALA A 9 57.05 -14.59 25.97
C ALA A 9 56.11 -14.14 27.10
N LYS A 10 54.89 -13.68 26.83
CA LYS A 10 53.64 -14.40 26.49
C LYS A 10 52.76 -14.67 27.73
N SER A 11 51.54 -14.14 27.61
CA SER A 11 50.30 -14.56 28.26
C SER A 11 50.10 -14.20 29.72
N ARG A 12 49.13 -13.30 29.97
CA ARG A 12 47.90 -13.70 30.67
C ARG A 12 46.76 -12.74 30.38
N PHE A 13 45.76 -13.32 29.74
CA PHE A 13 44.36 -12.93 29.60
C PHE A 13 43.82 -12.15 30.82
N ARG A 14 43.27 -10.96 30.59
CA ARG A 14 42.22 -10.37 31.43
C ARG A 14 41.16 -9.77 30.52
N ALA A 15 40.10 -10.54 30.31
CA ALA A 15 38.81 -10.03 29.89
C ALA A 15 38.22 -9.16 31.00
N SER A 16 37.66 -7.99 30.66
CA SER A 16 36.63 -7.24 31.40
C SER A 16 36.62 -5.78 30.92
N LEU A 17 35.52 -5.04 30.73
CA LEU A 17 34.07 -5.27 30.61
C LEU A 17 33.50 -3.90 30.14
N TYR A 18 32.38 -3.93 29.41
CA TYR A 18 31.38 -2.86 29.26
C TYR A 18 31.80 -1.45 28.79
N GLY A 19 31.74 -1.25 27.47
CA GLY A 19 31.31 0.03 26.90
C GLY A 19 29.82 -0.07 26.58
N LEU A 20 28.98 0.32 27.54
CA LEU A 20 27.52 0.37 27.41
C LEU A 20 27.16 1.45 26.37
N ALA A 21 26.87 1.05 25.14
CA ALA A 21 26.31 1.94 24.13
C ALA A 21 24.83 2.22 24.45
N LEU A 22 24.57 3.12 25.39
CA LEU A 22 23.25 3.75 25.53
C LEU A 22 23.15 4.90 24.53
N LEU A 23 22.92 4.55 23.27
CA LEU A 23 22.33 5.46 22.28
C LEU A 23 21.05 4.77 21.81
N PHE A 24 19.91 5.26 22.29
CA PHE A 24 18.63 5.41 21.56
C PHE A 24 17.48 5.53 22.57
N PRO A 25 16.84 6.71 22.60
CA PRO A 25 15.44 6.73 22.18
C PRO A 25 15.20 7.97 21.31
N CYS A 26 15.56 7.90 20.03
CA CYS A 26 15.15 8.91 19.05
C CYS A 26 14.46 8.29 17.83
N ILE A 27 14.32 6.96 17.77
CA ILE A 27 13.75 6.26 16.61
C ILE A 27 12.21 6.33 16.62
N ALA A 28 11.56 6.41 17.78
CA ALA A 28 10.10 6.38 17.88
C ALA A 28 9.44 7.58 17.18
N VAL A 29 9.94 8.80 17.44
CA VAL A 29 9.37 10.05 16.87
C VAL A 29 9.61 10.15 15.36
N SER A 30 10.71 9.57 14.86
CA SER A 30 11.02 9.62 13.42
C SER A 30 10.18 8.65 12.60
N GLN A 31 9.82 7.48 13.13
CA GLN A 31 8.92 6.53 12.44
C GLN A 31 7.49 7.06 12.38
N GLU A 32 7.08 7.78 13.42
CA GLU A 32 5.76 8.35 13.60
C GLU A 32 5.44 9.46 12.57
N ILE A 33 6.38 10.38 12.36
CA ILE A 33 6.26 11.43 11.34
C ILE A 33 6.26 10.83 9.92
N ASP A 34 7.02 9.76 9.69
CA ASP A 34 7.12 9.13 8.37
C ASP A 34 5.88 8.28 8.02
N LEU A 35 5.26 7.68 9.04
CA LEU A 35 3.99 6.97 8.91
C LEU A 35 2.85 7.91 8.51
N GLN A 36 2.65 9.00 9.26
CA GLN A 36 1.57 9.94 8.95
C GLN A 36 1.75 10.56 7.56
N ARG A 37 2.99 10.92 7.20
CA ARG A 37 3.31 11.41 5.85
C ARG A 37 2.93 10.39 4.77
N SER A 38 3.18 9.10 5.01
CA SER A 38 2.83 8.05 4.06
C SER A 38 1.31 7.87 3.93
N ILE A 39 0.56 7.98 5.03
CA ILE A 39 -0.91 7.97 5.00
C ILE A 39 -1.42 9.15 4.17
N ASP A 40 -0.94 10.36 4.47
CA ASP A 40 -1.37 11.58 3.78
C ASP A 40 -1.03 11.53 2.29
N ALA A 41 0.15 11.02 1.93
CA ALA A 41 0.56 10.84 0.54
C ALA A 41 -0.32 9.83 -0.21
N ALA A 42 -0.66 8.69 0.42
CA ALA A 42 -1.58 7.71 -0.17
C ALA A 42 -2.99 8.32 -0.40
N PHE A 43 -3.50 9.08 0.57
CA PHE A 43 -4.79 9.75 0.46
C PHE A 43 -4.79 10.83 -0.63
N SER A 44 -3.71 11.62 -0.70
CA SER A 44 -3.52 12.63 -1.74
C SER A 44 -3.50 11.99 -3.13
N ALA A 45 -2.83 10.85 -3.30
CA ALA A 45 -2.76 10.15 -4.57
C ALA A 45 -4.15 9.66 -5.04
N LEU A 46 -5.00 9.15 -4.12
CA LEU A 46 -6.37 8.78 -4.44
C LEU A 46 -7.21 9.98 -4.87
N THR A 47 -7.05 11.11 -4.18
CA THR A 47 -7.76 12.36 -4.50
C THR A 47 -7.34 12.90 -5.85
N GLU A 48 -6.03 12.91 -6.15
CA GLU A 48 -5.50 13.35 -7.43
C GLU A 48 -5.98 12.45 -8.57
N LEU A 49 -5.92 11.13 -8.38
CA LEU A 49 -6.41 10.16 -9.35
C LEU A 49 -7.90 10.37 -9.66
N ASP A 50 -8.71 10.59 -8.63
CA ASP A 50 -10.14 10.86 -8.80
C ASP A 50 -10.41 12.18 -9.54
N GLY A 51 -9.60 13.20 -9.27
CA GLY A 51 -9.63 14.47 -10.01
C GLY A 51 -9.35 14.28 -11.50
N LYS A 52 -8.31 13.51 -11.84
CA LYS A 52 -7.99 13.17 -13.24
C LYS A 52 -9.10 12.38 -13.91
N ALA A 53 -9.68 11.40 -13.22
CA ALA A 53 -10.85 10.66 -13.70
C ALA A 53 -12.05 11.56 -13.97
N GLY A 54 -12.35 12.49 -13.04
CA GLY A 54 -13.42 13.48 -13.18
C GLY A 54 -13.21 14.41 -14.38
N ALA A 55 -11.95 14.84 -14.62
CA ALA A 55 -11.57 15.64 -15.78
C ALA A 55 -11.81 14.88 -17.09
N CYS A 56 -11.38 13.62 -17.20
CA CYS A 56 -11.63 12.76 -18.37
C CYS A 56 -13.14 12.63 -18.68
N ILE A 57 -13.95 12.33 -17.67
CA ILE A 57 -15.42 12.22 -17.83
C ILE A 57 -16.02 13.54 -18.31
N SER A 58 -15.63 14.65 -17.69
CA SER A 58 -16.17 15.98 -18.00
C SER A 58 -15.78 16.42 -19.42
N ALA A 59 -14.52 16.21 -19.79
CA ALA A 59 -14.00 16.51 -21.13
C ALA A 59 -14.73 15.70 -22.20
N THR A 60 -14.92 14.39 -21.96
CA THR A 60 -15.68 13.51 -22.88
C THR A 60 -17.12 13.97 -23.10
N ARG A 61 -17.80 14.43 -22.04
CA ARG A 61 -19.18 14.96 -22.16
C ARG A 61 -19.24 16.29 -22.92
N SER A 62 -18.21 17.11 -22.80
CA SER A 62 -18.14 18.42 -23.44
C SER A 62 -17.63 18.38 -24.89
N GLY A 63 -17.01 17.26 -25.32
CA GLY A 63 -16.40 17.11 -26.64
C GLY A 63 -15.07 17.84 -26.84
N ASN A 64 -14.58 18.57 -25.85
CA ASN A 64 -13.33 19.33 -25.91
C ASN A 64 -12.22 18.62 -25.13
N LEU A 65 -11.05 18.44 -25.75
CA LEU A 65 -9.83 17.89 -25.12
C LEU A 65 -10.04 16.55 -24.38
N ALA A 66 -11.07 15.77 -24.78
CA ALA A 66 -11.41 14.50 -24.13
C ALA A 66 -10.23 13.52 -24.14
N GLN A 67 -9.52 13.42 -25.26
CA GLN A 67 -8.39 12.52 -25.41
C GLN A 67 -7.24 12.87 -24.46
N GLU A 68 -6.85 14.14 -24.38
CA GLU A 68 -5.76 14.61 -23.49
C GLU A 68 -6.06 14.29 -22.02
N HIS A 69 -7.24 14.66 -21.52
CA HIS A 69 -7.60 14.42 -20.13
C HIS A 69 -7.76 12.93 -19.79
N CYS A 70 -8.20 12.11 -20.75
CA CYS A 70 -8.31 10.68 -20.55
C CYS A 70 -6.95 9.97 -20.64
N ASP A 71 -6.05 10.44 -21.49
CA ASP A 71 -4.66 9.96 -21.55
C ASP A 71 -3.90 10.34 -20.27
N ASP A 72 -4.13 11.53 -19.70
CA ASP A 72 -3.60 11.94 -18.41
C ASP A 72 -4.09 11.04 -17.26
N PHE A 73 -5.39 10.70 -17.27
CA PHE A 73 -5.96 9.76 -16.30
C PHE A 73 -5.33 8.37 -16.43
N MET A 74 -5.25 7.83 -17.65
CA MET A 74 -4.64 6.51 -17.89
C MET A 74 -3.14 6.49 -17.54
N SER A 75 -2.43 7.57 -17.87
CA SER A 75 -1.02 7.72 -17.50
C SER A 75 -0.81 7.77 -15.98
N ALA A 76 -1.76 8.34 -15.24
CA ALA A 76 -1.71 8.34 -13.78
C ALA A 76 -2.01 6.97 -13.17
N VAL A 77 -2.91 6.19 -13.79
CA VAL A 77 -3.20 4.80 -13.41
C VAL A 77 -1.98 3.91 -13.64
N ASP A 78 -1.33 4.03 -14.79
CA ASP A 78 -0.22 3.16 -15.19
C ASP A 78 1.16 3.69 -14.75
N GLY A 79 1.21 4.90 -14.18
CA GLY A 79 2.43 5.65 -13.91
C GLY A 79 2.76 5.85 -12.43
N GLU A 80 3.55 6.89 -12.19
CA GLU A 80 4.16 7.17 -10.88
C GLU A 80 3.11 7.42 -9.78
N LEU A 81 1.96 8.03 -10.10
CA LEU A 81 0.93 8.33 -9.11
C LEU A 81 0.39 7.05 -8.45
N MET A 82 -0.03 6.06 -9.27
CA MET A 82 -0.53 4.79 -8.76
C MET A 82 0.59 3.96 -8.11
N ALA A 83 1.79 3.95 -8.69
CA ALA A 83 2.94 3.25 -8.11
C ALA A 83 3.28 3.82 -6.72
N GLY A 84 3.29 5.13 -6.57
CA GLY A 84 3.52 5.83 -5.30
C GLY A 84 2.42 5.52 -4.27
N TYR A 85 1.14 5.56 -4.68
CA TYR A 85 0.02 5.14 -3.82
C TYR A 85 0.23 3.71 -3.28
N LEU A 86 0.55 2.75 -4.15
CA LEU A 86 0.77 1.36 -3.75
C LEU A 86 1.99 1.21 -2.83
N GLN A 87 3.06 1.95 -3.09
CA GLN A 87 4.26 1.96 -2.25
C GLN A 87 3.97 2.50 -0.84
N HIS A 88 3.27 3.64 -0.74
CA HIS A 88 2.86 4.19 0.55
C HIS A 88 1.92 3.22 1.28
N CYS A 89 0.96 2.63 0.57
CA CYS A 89 0.05 1.65 1.17
C CYS A 89 0.77 0.38 1.67
N ALA A 90 1.79 -0.09 0.97
CA ALA A 90 2.60 -1.22 1.43
C ALA A 90 3.34 -0.88 2.73
N SER A 91 3.94 0.31 2.81
CA SER A 91 4.65 0.78 4.00
C SER A 91 3.73 0.86 5.23
N VAL A 92 2.59 1.54 5.11
CA VAL A 92 1.67 1.74 6.24
C VAL A 92 0.97 0.44 6.66
N LYS A 93 0.70 -0.48 5.73
CA LYS A 93 0.21 -1.83 6.05
C LYS A 93 1.24 -2.64 6.81
N SER A 94 2.51 -2.61 6.37
CA SER A 94 3.60 -3.29 7.08
C SER A 94 3.74 -2.77 8.51
N TRP A 95 3.59 -1.46 8.72
CA TRP A 95 3.58 -0.87 10.05
C TRP A 95 2.40 -1.38 10.89
N ARG A 96 1.18 -1.35 10.33
CA ARG A 96 -0.03 -1.86 11.00
C ARG A 96 0.13 -3.31 11.43
N ASP A 97 0.59 -4.16 10.51
CA ASP A 97 0.72 -5.60 10.75
C ASP A 97 1.76 -5.86 11.85
N THR A 98 2.86 -5.09 11.85
CA THR A 98 3.86 -5.13 12.91
C THR A 98 3.27 -4.72 14.25
N TYR A 99 2.56 -3.58 14.31
CA TYR A 99 1.92 -3.09 15.53
C TYR A 99 0.92 -4.10 16.10
N VAL A 100 0.00 -4.59 15.28
CA VAL A 100 -1.02 -5.57 15.70
C VAL A 100 -0.36 -6.86 16.20
N SER A 101 0.71 -7.32 15.54
CA SER A 101 1.44 -8.52 15.97
C SER A 101 2.16 -8.33 17.31
N GLN A 102 2.71 -7.15 17.58
CA GLN A 102 3.35 -6.85 18.87
C GLN A 102 2.32 -6.83 19.99
N MET A 103 1.19 -6.16 19.76
CA MET A 103 0.08 -6.09 20.72
C MET A 103 -0.52 -7.47 21.04
N ALA A 104 -0.63 -8.35 20.03
CA ALA A 104 -1.13 -9.71 20.24
C ALA A 104 -0.18 -10.58 21.09
N ASN A 105 1.11 -10.26 21.11
CA ASN A 105 2.15 -11.00 21.83
C ASN A 105 2.53 -10.36 23.18
N SER A 106 2.12 -9.12 23.43
CA SER A 106 2.35 -8.42 24.69
C SER A 106 1.15 -8.60 25.64
N ASN A 107 1.41 -8.98 26.89
CA ASN A 107 0.42 -8.89 27.98
C ASN A 107 0.30 -7.45 28.53
N GLU A 108 0.81 -6.46 27.83
CA GLU A 108 0.72 -5.05 28.23
C GLU A 108 -0.72 -4.57 28.05
N GLU A 109 -1.31 -4.04 29.13
CA GLU A 109 -2.57 -3.32 29.04
C GLU A 109 -2.37 -2.21 28.01
N ILE A 110 -3.23 -2.22 26.98
CA ILE A 110 -3.23 -1.22 25.91
C ILE A 110 -3.41 0.14 26.58
N GLU A 111 -2.31 0.85 26.83
CA GLU A 111 -2.38 2.24 27.20
C GLU A 111 -2.94 2.95 25.97
N ASN A 112 -4.25 3.20 26.04
CA ASN A 112 -5.15 3.45 24.94
C ASN A 112 -4.85 4.83 24.35
N SER A 113 -3.75 4.93 23.62
CA SER A 113 -3.38 6.14 22.90
C SER A 113 -4.37 6.28 21.74
N ALA A 114 -5.38 7.12 21.95
CA ALA A 114 -6.39 7.46 20.93
C ALA A 114 -5.75 7.81 19.58
N GLU A 115 -4.51 8.31 19.60
CA GLU A 115 -3.69 8.57 18.44
C GLU A 115 -3.34 7.31 17.62
N ILE A 116 -2.96 6.21 18.26
CA ILE A 116 -2.67 4.96 17.52
C ILE A 116 -3.95 4.39 16.92
N LEU A 117 -5.05 4.40 17.67
CA LEU A 117 -6.35 3.97 17.15
C LEU A 117 -6.74 4.80 15.92
N LYS A 118 -6.57 6.12 15.99
CA LYS A 118 -6.81 7.02 14.86
C LYS A 118 -5.97 6.61 13.65
N ARG A 119 -4.68 6.32 13.82
CA ARG A 119 -3.83 5.88 12.70
C ARG A 119 -4.26 4.57 12.08
N LEU A 120 -4.65 3.59 12.90
CA LEU A 120 -5.16 2.31 12.37
C LEU A 120 -6.41 2.53 11.51
N ILE A 121 -7.30 3.43 11.95
CA ILE A 121 -8.48 3.84 11.18
C ILE A 121 -8.07 4.53 9.88
N ASP A 122 -7.14 5.49 9.93
CA ASP A 122 -6.70 6.25 8.75
C ASP A 122 -6.02 5.33 7.70
N ILE A 123 -5.24 4.35 8.17
CA ILE A 123 -4.63 3.32 7.32
C ILE A 123 -5.69 2.46 6.65
N GLU A 124 -6.68 1.96 7.38
CA GLU A 124 -7.74 1.12 6.81
C GLU A 124 -8.64 1.95 5.87
N PHE A 125 -8.92 3.20 6.23
CA PHE A 125 -9.70 4.11 5.41
C PHE A 125 -9.06 4.37 4.04
N THR A 126 -7.73 4.54 4.02
CA THR A 126 -6.97 4.97 2.85
C THR A 126 -6.42 3.81 2.04
N CYS A 127 -5.95 2.75 2.70
CA CYS A 127 -5.24 1.64 2.08
C CYS A 127 -5.93 0.29 2.30
N GLY A 128 -7.06 0.26 2.99
CA GLY A 128 -7.85 -0.95 3.24
C GLY A 128 -8.37 -1.63 1.99
N GLN A 129 -9.14 -2.70 2.19
CA GLN A 129 -9.69 -3.45 1.07
C GLN A 129 -10.62 -2.56 0.25
N ASN A 130 -10.45 -2.58 -1.08
CA ASN A 130 -11.24 -1.79 -2.03
C ASN A 130 -11.20 -0.27 -1.76
N ALA A 131 -10.21 0.25 -1.04
CA ALA A 131 -10.13 1.68 -0.72
C ALA A 131 -10.12 2.55 -1.98
N LEU A 132 -9.42 2.11 -3.04
CA LEU A 132 -9.45 2.79 -4.34
C LEU A 132 -10.88 2.99 -4.85
N GLN A 133 -11.72 1.95 -4.82
CA GLN A 133 -13.12 2.06 -5.27
C GLN A 133 -13.99 2.84 -4.27
N ALA A 134 -13.79 2.65 -2.97
CA ALA A 134 -14.62 3.25 -1.93
C ALA A 134 -14.35 4.74 -1.70
N ARG A 135 -13.16 5.22 -2.09
CA ARG A 135 -12.69 6.60 -1.85
C ARG A 135 -12.60 7.45 -3.11
N THR A 136 -12.94 6.88 -4.26
CA THR A 136 -12.99 7.60 -5.53
C THR A 136 -14.42 7.59 -6.06
N GLN A 137 -14.85 8.70 -6.64
CA GLN A 137 -16.21 8.85 -7.18
C GLN A 137 -16.24 8.61 -8.69
N HIS A 138 -15.15 8.97 -9.36
CA HIS A 138 -15.06 9.07 -10.81
C HIS A 138 -14.25 7.94 -11.43
N VAL A 139 -13.27 7.37 -10.71
CA VAL A 139 -12.33 6.38 -11.27
C VAL A 139 -13.05 5.19 -11.92
N HIS A 140 -14.00 4.57 -11.22
CA HIS A 140 -14.76 3.44 -11.78
C HIS A 140 -15.59 3.84 -13.02
N ALA A 141 -16.21 5.01 -12.98
CA ALA A 141 -17.02 5.52 -14.09
C ALA A 141 -16.13 5.87 -15.30
N ALA A 142 -14.94 6.43 -15.07
CA ALA A 142 -13.97 6.77 -16.11
C ALA A 142 -13.46 5.49 -16.81
N PHE A 143 -13.11 4.45 -16.06
CA PHE A 143 -12.74 3.16 -16.67
C PHE A 143 -13.87 2.55 -17.51
N SER A 144 -15.10 2.62 -17.01
CA SER A 144 -16.27 2.11 -17.74
C SER A 144 -16.47 2.86 -19.05
N LEU A 145 -16.37 4.19 -19.01
CA LEU A 145 -16.45 5.06 -20.19
C LEU A 145 -15.37 4.75 -21.23
N LEU A 146 -14.12 4.56 -20.79
CA LEU A 146 -13.00 4.25 -21.69
C LEU A 146 -13.11 2.85 -22.31
N GLN A 147 -13.64 1.87 -21.57
CA GLN A 147 -13.91 0.55 -22.13
C GLN A 147 -15.00 0.59 -23.21
N ASP A 148 -16.06 1.37 -23.01
CA ASP A 148 -17.14 1.48 -24.01
C ASP A 148 -16.71 2.25 -25.25
N GLY A 149 -15.88 3.29 -25.09
CA GLY A 149 -15.22 4.00 -26.20
C GLY A 149 -14.22 3.12 -26.97
N SER A 150 -13.52 2.23 -26.27
CA SER A 150 -12.61 1.26 -26.90
C SER A 150 -13.40 0.17 -27.65
N ARG A 151 -14.51 -0.32 -27.09
CA ARG A 151 -15.36 -1.35 -27.72
C ARG A 151 -16.07 -0.89 -28.98
N SER A 152 -16.38 0.40 -29.08
CA SER A 152 -16.92 0.99 -30.31
C SER A 152 -15.88 1.07 -31.44
N ASN A 153 -14.58 0.92 -31.11
CA ASN A 153 -13.46 0.91 -32.05
C ASN A 153 -12.67 -0.42 -32.12
N ALA A 154 -12.93 -1.41 -31.26
CA ALA A 154 -12.11 -2.62 -31.13
C ALA A 154 -12.72 -3.87 -31.79
N GLN A 155 -11.87 -4.56 -32.57
CA GLN A 155 -12.14 -5.84 -33.24
C GLN A 155 -12.73 -6.92 -32.30
N PRO A 156 -13.48 -7.91 -32.83
CA PRO A 156 -14.27 -8.91 -32.09
C PRO A 156 -13.54 -9.78 -31.05
N GLY A 157 -12.20 -9.84 -31.05
CA GLY A 157 -11.42 -10.75 -30.19
C GLY A 157 -11.35 -10.36 -28.71
N ALA A 158 -11.43 -9.07 -28.38
CA ALA A 158 -11.29 -8.59 -26.99
C ALA A 158 -12.52 -8.92 -26.11
N LYS A 159 -13.71 -9.05 -26.72
CA LYS A 159 -14.95 -9.42 -26.02
C LYS A 159 -14.89 -10.85 -25.46
N LEU A 160 -14.30 -11.77 -26.23
CA LEU A 160 -14.20 -13.19 -25.89
C LEU A 160 -13.24 -13.45 -24.72
N ILE A 161 -12.13 -12.71 -24.66
CA ILE A 161 -11.17 -12.79 -23.54
C ILE A 161 -11.79 -12.27 -22.24
N ARG A 162 -12.64 -11.23 -22.31
CA ARG A 162 -13.32 -10.68 -21.14
C ARG A 162 -14.45 -11.58 -20.64
N GLU A 163 -15.25 -12.16 -21.52
CA GLU A 163 -16.24 -13.19 -21.14
C GLU A 163 -15.56 -14.40 -20.47
N LEU A 164 -14.37 -14.79 -20.95
CA LEU A 164 -13.59 -15.86 -20.31
C LEU A 164 -13.07 -15.47 -18.92
N ALA A 165 -12.69 -14.20 -18.71
CA ALA A 165 -12.25 -13.70 -17.41
C ALA A 165 -13.41 -13.57 -16.41
N GLU A 166 -14.58 -13.06 -16.85
CA GLU A 166 -15.81 -12.98 -16.05
C GLU A 166 -16.29 -14.39 -15.65
N LEU A 167 -16.26 -15.37 -16.56
CA LEU A 167 -16.60 -16.77 -16.25
C LEU A 167 -15.66 -17.38 -15.21
N LYS A 168 -14.36 -17.10 -15.28
CA LYS A 168 -13.38 -17.58 -14.30
C LYS A 168 -13.59 -16.94 -12.92
N PHE A 169 -13.87 -15.65 -12.88
CA PHE A 169 -14.13 -14.94 -11.62
C PHE A 169 -15.39 -15.49 -10.92
N ASN A 170 -16.48 -15.66 -11.67
CA ASN A 170 -17.73 -16.23 -11.14
C ASN A 170 -17.56 -17.68 -10.65
N ALA A 171 -16.73 -18.48 -11.33
CA ALA A 171 -16.44 -19.84 -10.91
C ALA A 171 -15.64 -19.91 -9.60
N ILE A 172 -14.74 -18.95 -9.36
CA ILE A 172 -13.98 -18.85 -8.11
C ILE A 172 -14.90 -18.41 -6.96
N GLU A 173 -15.72 -17.39 -7.17
CA GLU A 173 -16.69 -16.91 -6.17
C GLU A 173 -17.68 -18.02 -5.77
N SER A 174 -18.20 -18.77 -6.75
CA SER A 174 -19.11 -19.88 -6.48
C SER A 174 -18.44 -21.01 -5.68
N ARG A 175 -17.16 -21.29 -5.95
CA ARG A 175 -16.38 -22.28 -5.20
C ARG A 175 -16.15 -21.85 -3.76
N GLU A 176 -15.84 -20.58 -3.53
CA GLU A 176 -15.66 -20.05 -2.17
C GLU A 176 -16.95 -20.10 -1.36
N ARG A 177 -18.10 -19.75 -1.97
CA ARG A 177 -19.41 -19.89 -1.31
C ARG A 177 -19.72 -21.35 -0.92
N GLN A 178 -19.43 -22.31 -1.80
CA GLN A 178 -19.60 -23.73 -1.49
C GLN A 178 -18.69 -24.22 -0.36
N LEU A 179 -17.46 -23.72 -0.27
CA LEU A 179 -16.54 -24.06 0.81
C LEU A 179 -17.03 -23.51 2.15
N LEU A 180 -17.55 -22.27 2.15
CA LEU A 180 -18.14 -21.66 3.34
C LEU A 180 -19.40 -22.40 3.79
N GLU A 181 -20.27 -22.79 2.87
CA GLU A 181 -21.51 -23.54 3.17
C GLU A 181 -21.21 -24.93 3.75
N ASN A 182 -20.21 -25.63 3.19
CA ASN A 182 -19.77 -26.93 3.73
C ASN A 182 -19.11 -26.82 5.11
N SER A 183 -18.48 -25.68 5.42
CA SER A 183 -17.86 -25.45 6.74
C SER A 183 -18.87 -25.14 7.85
N GLN A 184 -20.09 -24.73 7.50
CA GLN A 184 -21.18 -24.47 8.46
C GLN A 184 -22.06 -25.70 8.75
N LEU A 185 -21.84 -26.81 8.03
CA LEU A 185 -22.57 -28.08 8.19
C LEU A 185 -21.79 -29.13 9.01
N GLN A 186 -20.72 -28.75 9.70
CA GLN A 186 -20.01 -29.54 10.72
C GLN A 186 -20.22 -28.95 12.11
#